data_AF-A0A329K7W0-F1
#
_entry.id   AF-A0A329K7W0-F1
#
_cell.length_a   1.000
_cell.length_b   1.000
_cell.length_c   1.000
_cell.angle_alpha   90.00
_cell.angle_beta   90.00
_cell.angle_gamma   90.00
#
_symmetry.space_group_name_H-M   'P 1'
#
loop_
_entity.id
_entity.type
_entity.pdbx_description
1 polymer ?
#
loop_
_entity_poly.entity_id
_entity_poly.type
_entity_poly.pdbx_seq_one_letter_code
_entity_poly.pdbx_strand_id
1 'polypeptide(L)'
;AASAPRIGAPRWDTAIVGLDCDTTILDERLAQRTDAMFDQGLVGEVVGLLERGLRDGVTASRALGYAQVLAALDAGGPAGPDADRLREAREQTFVGTRRYVRRQRSWFRRDHRVQWLDAADRAPLADAAVRAWRHVS
;
A
#
# COMPACT_ATOMS: atom_id res chain seq x y z
N ALA A 1 9.75 -5.70 15.25
CA ALA A 1 8.76 -6.26 14.31
C ALA A 1 7.35 -5.90 14.81
N ALA A 2 6.37 -5.66 13.94
CA ALA A 2 4.99 -5.43 14.39
C ALA A 2 4.53 -6.63 15.23
N SER A 3 3.89 -6.38 16.38
CA SER A 3 3.37 -7.44 17.24
C SER A 3 2.40 -8.32 16.46
N ALA A 4 2.52 -9.64 16.61
CA ALA A 4 1.52 -10.55 16.07
C ALA A 4 0.14 -10.23 16.70
N PRO A 5 -0.97 -10.38 15.94
CA PRO A 5 -2.28 -10.19 16.52
C PRO A 5 -2.51 -11.24 17.61
N ARG A 6 -3.13 -10.85 18.73
CA ARG A 6 -3.72 -11.84 19.65
C ARG A 6 -4.95 -12.39 18.97
N ILE A 7 -4.88 -13.66 18.58
CA ILE A 7 -5.98 -14.33 17.87
C ILE A 7 -6.92 -14.90 18.92
N GLY A 8 -8.14 -14.39 18.96
CA GLY A 8 -9.23 -14.90 19.79
C GLY A 8 -10.52 -14.98 18.98
N ALA A 9 -11.63 -15.31 19.64
CA ALA A 9 -12.93 -15.27 18.99
C ALA A 9 -13.15 -13.88 18.33
N PRO A 10 -13.67 -13.84 17.08
CA PRO A 10 -14.09 -12.59 16.48
C PRO A 10 -15.03 -11.84 17.43
N ARG A 11 -14.87 -10.53 17.55
CA ARG A 11 -15.88 -9.70 18.22
C ARG A 11 -17.02 -9.43 17.23
N TRP A 12 -18.25 -9.34 17.73
CA TRP A 12 -19.44 -8.99 16.92
C TRP A 12 -19.66 -9.90 15.71
N ASP A 13 -19.33 -11.20 15.83
CA ASP A 13 -19.50 -12.16 14.73
C ASP A 13 -18.88 -11.70 13.40
N THR A 14 -17.73 -11.02 13.51
CA THR A 14 -17.07 -10.41 12.36
C THR A 14 -16.50 -11.48 11.42
N ALA A 15 -16.90 -11.41 10.14
CA ALA A 15 -16.19 -12.11 9.06
C ALA A 15 -14.95 -11.32 8.66
N ILE A 16 -13.78 -11.95 8.72
CA ILE A 16 -12.52 -11.35 8.29
C ILE A 16 -12.20 -11.88 6.89
N VAL A 17 -12.24 -11.01 5.89
CA VAL A 17 -11.96 -11.37 4.49
C VAL A 17 -10.64 -10.75 4.07
N GLY A 18 -9.76 -11.57 3.47
CA GLY A 18 -8.50 -11.14 2.88
C GLY A 18 -8.54 -11.28 1.37
N LEU A 19 -8.04 -10.28 0.64
CA LEU A 19 -7.83 -10.38 -0.80
C LEU A 19 -6.36 -10.67 -1.07
N ASP A 20 -6.07 -11.77 -1.76
CA ASP A 20 -4.72 -12.11 -2.21
C ASP A 20 -4.75 -12.59 -3.66
N CYS A 21 -3.63 -12.54 -4.35
CA CYS A 21 -3.48 -13.11 -5.69
C CYS A 21 -2.06 -13.63 -5.86
N ASP A 22 -1.73 -14.22 -7.01
CA ASP A 22 -0.35 -14.62 -7.27
C ASP A 22 0.63 -13.43 -7.16
N THR A 23 1.87 -13.72 -6.76
CA THR A 23 2.91 -12.70 -6.57
C THR A 23 3.24 -11.98 -7.87
N THR A 24 3.22 -12.67 -9.01
CA THR A 24 3.50 -12.09 -10.33
C THR A 24 2.46 -11.03 -10.67
N ILE A 25 1.17 -11.39 -10.57
CA ILE A 25 0.04 -10.48 -10.83
C ILE A 25 0.07 -9.30 -9.86
N LEU A 26 0.40 -9.55 -8.59
CA LEU A 26 0.50 -8.49 -7.60
C LEU A 26 1.62 -7.50 -7.95
N ASP A 27 2.81 -8.00 -8.27
CA ASP A 27 3.97 -7.15 -8.60
C ASP A 27 3.69 -6.29 -9.84
N GLU A 28 3.05 -6.84 -10.87
CA GLU A 28 2.58 -6.08 -12.05
C GLU A 28 1.62 -4.96 -11.67
N ARG A 29 0.61 -5.26 -10.83
CA ARG A 29 -0.35 -4.25 -10.35
C ARG A 29 0.32 -3.18 -9.48
N LEU A 30 1.33 -3.55 -8.69
CA LEU A 30 2.09 -2.60 -7.88
C LEU A 30 2.94 -1.66 -8.74
N ALA A 31 3.56 -2.18 -9.80
CA ALA A 31 4.29 -1.36 -10.77
C ALA A 31 3.35 -0.37 -11.46
N GLN A 32 2.28 -0.87 -12.09
CA GLN A 32 1.28 -0.04 -12.77
C GLN A 32 0.68 1.04 -11.87
N ARG A 33 0.36 0.69 -10.62
CA ARG A 33 -0.16 1.66 -9.64
C ARG A 33 0.89 2.72 -9.29
N THR A 34 2.15 2.31 -9.10
CA THR A 34 3.22 3.25 -8.78
C THR A 34 3.45 4.22 -9.94
N ASP A 35 3.49 3.72 -11.17
CA ASP A 35 3.58 4.55 -12.38
C ASP A 35 2.41 5.54 -12.44
N ALA A 36 1.18 5.05 -12.30
CA ALA A 36 -0.01 5.87 -12.32
C ALA A 36 0.00 6.96 -11.24
N MET A 37 0.51 6.68 -10.02
CA MET A 37 0.62 7.70 -8.97
C MET A 37 1.52 8.86 -9.41
N PHE A 38 2.68 8.58 -9.99
CA PHE A 38 3.59 9.63 -10.46
C PHE A 38 3.04 10.36 -11.69
N ASP A 39 2.47 9.62 -12.64
CA ASP A 39 1.90 10.19 -13.87
C ASP A 39 0.66 11.05 -13.60
N GLN A 40 -0.11 10.74 -12.55
CA GLN A 40 -1.27 11.51 -12.11
C GLN A 40 -0.92 12.67 -11.15
N GLY A 41 0.37 12.95 -10.95
CA GLY A 41 0.81 14.17 -10.27
C GLY A 41 1.13 14.04 -8.79
N LEU A 42 1.53 12.85 -8.29
CA LEU A 42 2.05 12.70 -6.92
C LEU A 42 3.11 13.74 -6.56
N VAL A 43 4.02 14.07 -7.49
CA VAL A 43 5.07 15.07 -7.24
C VAL A 43 4.46 16.44 -6.96
N GLY A 44 3.49 16.87 -7.76
CA GLY A 44 2.77 18.13 -7.57
C GLY A 44 1.98 18.14 -6.27
N GLU A 45 1.34 17.02 -5.92
CA GLU A 45 0.64 16.87 -4.64
C GLU A 45 1.60 17.06 -3.45
N VAL A 46 2.77 16.41 -3.47
CA VAL A 46 3.78 16.53 -2.40
C VAL A 46 4.28 17.97 -2.29
N VAL A 47 4.57 18.63 -3.41
CA VAL A 47 4.99 20.05 -3.42
C VAL A 47 3.91 20.94 -2.80
N GLY A 48 2.64 20.77 -3.19
CA GLY A 48 1.54 21.55 -2.61
C GLY A 48 1.31 21.28 -1.12
N LEU A 49 1.60 20.05 -0.66
CA LEU A 49 1.49 19.69 0.76
C LEU A 49 2.67 20.19 1.60
N LEU A 50 3.85 20.43 1.00
CA LEU A 50 4.98 21.04 1.71
C LEU A 50 4.62 22.40 2.28
N GLU A 51 3.91 23.21 1.52
CA GLU A 51 3.39 24.53 1.95
C GLU A 51 2.37 24.42 3.09
N ARG A 52 1.80 23.22 3.29
CA ARG A 52 0.77 22.93 4.30
C ARG A 52 1.33 22.16 5.49
N GLY A 53 2.65 22.12 5.67
CA GLY A 53 3.30 21.51 6.83
C GLY A 53 3.47 19.99 6.72
N LEU A 54 3.52 19.42 5.50
CA LEU A 54 3.74 17.97 5.31
C LEU A 54 4.96 17.46 6.09
N ARG A 55 6.05 18.24 6.15
CA ARG A 55 7.29 17.87 6.86
C ARG A 55 7.11 17.74 8.37
N ASP A 56 6.22 18.56 8.94
CA ASP A 56 5.94 18.55 10.38
C ASP A 56 5.02 17.39 10.75
N GLY A 57 4.37 16.77 9.76
CA GLY A 57 3.53 15.60 9.94
C GLY A 57 4.33 14.36 10.34
N VAL A 58 3.88 13.68 11.40
CA VAL A 58 4.54 12.46 11.94
C VAL A 58 4.39 11.24 11.03
N THR A 59 3.24 11.13 10.34
CA THR A 59 2.86 9.93 9.57
C THR A 59 2.93 10.17 8.07
N ALA A 60 2.34 11.27 7.57
CA ALA A 60 2.22 11.52 6.12
C ALA A 60 3.58 11.69 5.44
N SER A 61 4.52 12.43 6.04
CA SER A 61 5.89 12.60 5.51
C SER A 61 6.66 11.29 5.32
N ARG A 62 6.30 10.25 6.09
CA ARG A 62 6.95 8.93 6.10
C ARG A 62 6.21 7.91 5.25
N ALA A 63 5.05 8.27 4.69
CA ALA A 63 4.30 7.38 3.83
C ALA A 63 5.11 7.05 2.56
N LEU A 64 4.93 5.84 2.04
CA LEU A 64 5.53 5.42 0.77
C LEU A 64 5.02 6.31 -0.37
N GLY A 65 5.90 6.65 -1.31
CA GLY A 65 5.67 7.68 -2.32
C GLY A 65 6.09 9.05 -1.81
N TYR A 66 5.47 9.52 -0.72
CA TYR A 66 5.77 10.83 -0.13
C TYR A 66 7.21 10.95 0.32
N ALA A 67 7.70 10.00 1.11
CA ALA A 67 9.07 10.01 1.62
C ALA A 67 10.11 10.00 0.48
N GLN A 68 9.84 9.26 -0.60
CA GLN A 68 10.73 9.16 -1.75
C GLN A 68 10.75 10.46 -2.57
N VAL A 69 9.57 11.07 -2.80
CA VAL A 69 9.49 12.36 -3.50
C VAL A 69 10.13 13.47 -2.67
N LEU A 70 9.91 13.50 -1.35
CA LEU A 70 10.57 14.44 -0.44
C LEU A 70 12.09 14.31 -0.50
N ALA A 71 12.62 13.09 -0.48
CA ALA A 71 14.06 12.86 -0.60
C ALA A 71 14.62 13.33 -1.95
N ALA A 72 13.89 13.12 -3.05
CA ALA A 72 14.29 13.61 -4.36
C ALA A 72 14.29 15.15 -4.42
N LEU A 73 13.26 15.80 -3.86
CA LEU A 73 13.20 17.26 -3.73
C LEU A 73 14.38 17.80 -2.94
N ASP A 74 14.69 17.19 -1.79
CA ASP A 74 15.81 17.59 -0.94
C ASP A 74 17.16 17.44 -1.66
N ALA A 75 17.35 16.38 -2.44
CA ALA A 75 18.56 16.14 -3.22
C ALA A 75 18.70 17.03 -4.47
N GLY A 76 17.60 17.63 -4.94
CA GLY A 76 17.58 18.57 -6.07
C GLY A 76 17.84 20.03 -5.65
N GLY A 77 17.64 20.36 -4.37
CA GLY A 77 17.85 21.72 -3.85
C GLY A 77 16.89 22.75 -4.45
N PRO A 78 17.29 24.04 -4.55
CA PRO A 78 16.41 25.11 -5.01
C PRO A 78 15.89 24.95 -6.46
N ALA A 79 16.61 24.20 -7.30
CA ALA A 79 16.22 23.94 -8.68
C ALA A 79 15.17 22.81 -8.80
N GLY A 80 14.92 22.07 -7.72
CA GLY A 80 14.09 20.87 -7.74
C GLY A 80 14.81 19.63 -8.31
N PRO A 81 14.17 18.45 -8.26
CA PRO A 81 14.74 17.20 -8.74
C PRO A 81 14.74 17.17 -10.27
N ASP A 82 15.82 16.66 -10.83
CA ASP A 82 15.85 16.30 -12.25
C ASP A 82 15.07 15.00 -12.53
N ALA A 83 14.90 14.71 -13.82
CA ALA A 83 14.14 13.54 -14.28
C ALA A 83 14.71 12.22 -13.75
N ASP A 84 16.04 12.11 -13.60
CA ASP A 84 16.68 10.90 -13.12
C ASP A 84 16.42 10.67 -11.62
N ARG A 85 16.45 11.72 -10.79
CA ARG A 85 16.03 11.60 -9.38
C ARG A 85 14.56 11.24 -9.23
N LEU A 86 13.67 11.79 -10.06
CA LEU A 86 12.25 11.43 -10.02
C LEU A 86 12.02 9.97 -10.45
N ARG A 87 12.79 9.48 -11.41
CA ARG A 87 12.81 8.07 -11.82
C ARG A 87 13.28 7.16 -10.69
N GLU A 88 14.34 7.56 -9.99
CA GLU A 88 14.82 6.84 -8.81
C GLU A 88 13.77 6.83 -7.68
N ALA A 89 13.14 7.97 -7.38
CA ALA A 89 12.08 8.05 -6.38
C ALA A 89 10.90 7.12 -6.70
N ARG A 90 10.53 7.02 -8.00
CA ARG A 90 9.51 6.09 -8.49
C ARG A 90 9.91 4.63 -8.23
N GLU A 91 11.12 4.24 -8.60
CA GLU A 91 11.62 2.88 -8.36
C GLU A 91 11.69 2.55 -6.86
N GLN A 92 12.20 3.47 -6.03
CA GLN A 92 12.25 3.28 -4.58
C GLN A 92 10.85 3.17 -3.96
N THR A 93 9.86 3.89 -4.52
CA THR A 93 8.46 3.78 -4.10
C THR A 93 7.90 2.39 -4.40
N PHE A 94 8.17 1.87 -5.60
CA PHE A 94 7.77 0.51 -6.00
C PHE A 94 8.41 -0.55 -5.09
N VAL A 95 9.74 -0.51 -4.91
CA VAL A 95 10.48 -1.45 -4.05
C VAL A 95 9.99 -1.38 -2.60
N GLY A 96 9.79 -0.16 -2.08
CA GLY A 96 9.25 0.07 -0.75
C GLY A 96 7.86 -0.53 -0.57
N THR A 97 7.00 -0.35 -1.57
CA THR A 97 5.64 -0.91 -1.61
C THR A 97 5.66 -2.43 -1.66
N ARG A 98 6.49 -3.06 -2.49
CA ARG A 98 6.65 -4.53 -2.51
C ARG A 98 7.09 -5.08 -1.15
N ARG A 99 8.08 -4.44 -0.51
CA ARG A 99 8.52 -4.82 0.84
C ARG A 99 7.41 -4.69 1.87
N TYR A 100 6.59 -3.64 1.77
CA TYR A 100 5.46 -3.41 2.64
C TYR A 100 4.37 -4.47 2.44
N VAL A 101 3.97 -4.76 1.20
CA VAL A 101 2.97 -5.80 0.91
C VAL A 101 3.43 -7.18 1.36
N ARG A 102 4.71 -7.52 1.20
CA ARG A 102 5.27 -8.77 1.75
C ARG A 102 5.10 -8.85 3.28
N ARG A 103 5.31 -7.74 3.99
CA ARG A 103 5.07 -7.67 5.45
C ARG A 103 3.59 -7.80 5.77
N GLN A 104 2.70 -7.15 5.02
CA GLN A 104 1.24 -7.28 5.19
C GLN A 104 0.79 -8.72 5.00
N ARG A 105 1.16 -9.38 3.89
CA ARG A 105 0.89 -10.79 3.63
C ARG A 105 1.36 -11.68 4.77
N SER A 106 2.61 -11.52 5.21
CA SER A 106 3.16 -12.30 6.33
C SER A 106 2.42 -12.07 7.64
N TRP A 107 1.96 -10.83 7.90
CA TRP A 107 1.25 -10.50 9.12
C TRP A 107 -0.18 -11.07 9.12
N PHE A 108 -0.94 -10.87 8.04
CA PHE A 108 -2.32 -11.36 7.93
C PHE A 108 -2.42 -12.89 7.83
N ARG A 109 -1.46 -13.57 7.18
CA ARG A 109 -1.43 -15.04 7.11
C ARG A 109 -1.31 -15.74 8.46
N ARG A 110 -0.96 -15.00 9.52
CA ARG A 110 -0.92 -15.54 10.89
C ARG A 110 -2.31 -15.69 11.49
N ASP A 111 -3.29 -14.90 11.03
CA ASP A 111 -4.66 -14.94 11.54
C ASP A 111 -5.49 -15.96 10.74
N HIS A 112 -5.74 -17.11 11.36
CA HIS A 112 -6.50 -18.21 10.74
C HIS A 112 -7.99 -17.90 10.55
N ARG A 113 -8.49 -16.79 11.08
CA ARG A 113 -9.89 -16.35 10.88
C ARG A 113 -10.10 -15.68 9.52
N VAL A 114 -9.01 -15.30 8.84
CA VAL A 114 -9.07 -14.64 7.54
C VAL A 114 -9.50 -15.65 6.47
N GLN A 115 -10.65 -15.41 5.86
CA GLN A 115 -11.08 -16.11 4.66
C GLN A 115 -10.48 -15.42 3.43
N TRP A 116 -9.58 -16.11 2.73
CA TRP A 116 -8.87 -15.56 1.59
C TRP A 116 -9.66 -15.76 0.30
N LEU A 117 -9.84 -14.66 -0.45
CA LEU A 117 -10.45 -14.66 -1.77
C LEU A 117 -9.42 -14.25 -2.82
N ASP A 118 -9.52 -14.86 -4.01
CA ASP A 118 -8.62 -14.56 -5.13
C ASP A 118 -8.95 -13.21 -5.77
N ALA A 119 -8.06 -12.24 -5.60
CA ALA A 119 -8.18 -10.90 -6.16
C ALA A 119 -7.88 -10.83 -7.67
N ALA A 120 -7.42 -11.91 -8.29
CA ALA A 120 -7.26 -12.00 -9.74
C ALA A 120 -8.63 -12.11 -10.43
N ASP A 121 -9.56 -12.88 -9.87
CA ASP A 121 -10.91 -13.04 -10.38
C ASP A 121 -11.89 -12.10 -9.68
N ARG A 122 -12.27 -11.02 -10.36
CA ARG A 122 -13.11 -9.95 -9.77
C ARG A 122 -14.60 -10.28 -9.75
N ALA A 123 -15.08 -11.13 -10.66
CA ALA A 123 -16.50 -11.38 -10.83
C ALA A 123 -17.18 -12.02 -9.60
N PRO A 124 -16.58 -13.03 -8.93
CA PRO A 124 -17.22 -13.69 -7.79
C PRO A 124 -16.91 -13.04 -6.44
N LEU A 125 -16.08 -12.00 -6.35
CA LEU A 125 -15.56 -11.50 -5.07
C LEU A 125 -16.66 -11.02 -4.12
N ALA A 126 -17.61 -10.24 -4.62
CA ALA A 126 -18.68 -9.69 -3.80
C ALA A 126 -19.55 -10.82 -3.23
N ASP A 127 -19.96 -11.76 -4.08
CA ASP A 127 -20.78 -12.91 -3.65
C ASP A 127 -20.01 -13.82 -2.69
N ALA A 128 -18.73 -14.03 -2.91
CA ALA A 128 -17.87 -14.80 -2.03
C ALA A 128 -17.72 -14.13 -0.65
N ALA A 129 -17.56 -12.81 -0.61
CA ALA A 129 -17.54 -12.05 0.64
C ALA A 129 -18.90 -12.10 1.39
N VAL A 130 -20.02 -12.04 0.67
CA VAL A 130 -21.36 -12.20 1.28
C VAL A 130 -21.54 -13.61 1.84
N ARG A 131 -21.07 -14.65 1.14
CA ARG A 131 -21.08 -16.04 1.66
C ARG A 131 -20.23 -16.17 2.93
N ALA A 132 -19.04 -15.58 2.94
CA ALA A 132 -18.16 -15.55 4.10
C ALA A 132 -18.86 -14.95 5.34
N TRP A 133 -19.60 -13.86 5.15
CA TRP A 133 -20.37 -13.21 6.21
C TRP A 133 -21.54 -14.06 6.73
N ARG A 134 -22.31 -14.71 5.84
CA ARG A 134 -23.42 -15.57 6.24
C ARG A 134 -23.02 -16.80 7.07
N HIS A 135 -21.74 -17.16 7.09
CA HIS A 135 -21.25 -18.27 7.91
C HIS A 135 -20.97 -17.90 9.37
N VAL A 136 -20.91 -16.60 9.69
CA VAL A 136 -20.63 -16.10 11.05
C VAL A 136 -21.84 -15.43 11.70
N SER A 137 -22.85 -15.00 10.92
CA SER A 137 -24.15 -14.49 11.39
C SER A 137 -25.19 -15.60 11.49
#